data_AF-A0A5C7TC89-F1
#
_entry.id   AF-A0A5C7TC89-F1
#
_cell.length_a   1.000
_cell.length_b   1.000
_cell.length_c   1.000
_cell.angle_alpha   90.00
_cell.angle_beta   90.00
_cell.angle_gamma   90.00
#
_symmetry.space_group_name_H-M   'P 1'
#
loop_
_entity.id
_entity.type
_entity.pdbx_description
1 polymer ?
#
loop_
_entity_poly.entity_id
_entity_poly.type
_entity_poly.pdbx_seq_one_letter_code
_entity_poly.pdbx_strand_id
1 'polypeptide(L)'
;PIVWLSELDAKAAGIEDNDWIEIFNVNGAIAARAVVSQRVPEGMSMMYHAQERIVNVPGAETTGTRGGIHNSVTRAVMKPTHMIGGYAQQAYGFNYYGTVGCNRDEFVIVRKMSNVDWLDTK
;
A
#
# COMPACT_ATOMS: atom_id res chain seq x y z
N PRO A 1 -7.70 7.07 -6.34
CA PRO A 1 -7.32 5.84 -5.60
C PRO A 1 -8.11 5.72 -4.29
N ILE A 2 -8.44 4.51 -3.89
CA ILE A 2 -9.24 4.19 -2.70
C ILE A 2 -8.63 3.02 -1.92
N VAL A 3 -8.81 3.03 -0.59
CA VAL A 3 -8.38 1.97 0.32
C VAL A 3 -9.51 1.63 1.29
N TRP A 4 -9.74 0.33 1.47
CA TRP A 4 -10.79 -0.19 2.31
C TRP A 4 -10.32 -0.37 3.74
N LEU A 5 -11.12 0.08 4.69
CA LEU A 5 -10.89 0.01 6.13
C LEU A 5 -12.10 -0.60 6.84
N SER A 6 -11.87 -1.23 7.99
CA SER A 6 -12.95 -1.64 8.88
C SER A 6 -13.65 -0.42 9.48
N GLU A 7 -14.93 -0.55 9.84
CA GLU A 7 -15.67 0.51 10.54
C GLU A 7 -15.04 0.84 11.89
N LEU A 8 -14.47 -0.15 12.57
CA LEU A 8 -13.85 0.01 13.89
C LEU A 8 -12.53 0.81 13.78
N ASP A 9 -11.65 0.44 12.85
CA ASP A 9 -10.38 1.13 12.62
C ASP A 9 -10.61 2.56 12.12
N ALA A 10 -11.55 2.74 11.19
CA ALA A 10 -11.90 4.06 10.67
C ALA A 10 -12.42 4.98 11.79
N LYS A 11 -13.33 4.47 12.63
CA LYS A 11 -13.87 5.21 13.78
C LYS A 11 -12.78 5.54 14.80
N ALA A 12 -11.88 4.60 15.10
CA ALA A 12 -10.77 4.81 16.04
C ALA A 12 -9.80 5.90 15.55
N ALA A 13 -9.60 6.00 14.23
CA ALA A 13 -8.75 7.01 13.60
C ALA A 13 -9.48 8.31 13.22
N GLY A 14 -10.78 8.45 13.49
CA GLY A 14 -11.58 9.62 13.12
C GLY A 14 -11.74 9.82 11.60
N ILE A 15 -11.74 8.71 10.85
CA ILE A 15 -11.90 8.65 9.40
C ILE A 15 -13.36 8.34 9.06
N GLU A 16 -13.99 9.18 8.25
CA GLU A 16 -15.30 8.93 7.66
C GLU A 16 -15.17 8.30 6.28
N ASP A 17 -16.27 7.74 5.77
CA ASP A 17 -16.27 7.21 4.41
C ASP A 17 -15.92 8.29 3.40
N ASN A 18 -15.11 7.93 2.41
CA ASN A 18 -14.62 8.83 1.35
C ASN A 18 -13.67 9.96 1.79
N ASP A 19 -13.27 10.03 3.07
CA ASP A 19 -12.23 10.97 3.54
C ASP A 19 -10.89 10.73 2.86
N TRP A 20 -10.09 11.80 2.72
CA TRP A 20 -8.69 11.68 2.32
C TRP A 20 -7.84 11.11 3.46
N ILE A 21 -7.10 10.06 3.14
CA ILE A 21 -6.22 9.35 4.05
C ILE A 21 -4.83 9.21 3.45
N GLU A 22 -3.84 9.20 4.32
CA GLU A 22 -2.46 8.90 3.98
C GLU A 22 -2.05 7.57 4.59
N ILE A 23 -1.40 6.75 3.78
CA ILE A 23 -0.93 5.41 4.16
C ILE A 23 0.56 5.36 3.88
N PHE A 24 1.36 5.12 4.92
CA PHE A 24 2.80 5.23 4.81
C PHE A 24 3.54 4.29 5.75
N ASN A 25 4.81 4.03 5.41
CA ASN A 25 5.78 3.38 6.26
C ASN A 25 7.19 3.86 5.87
N VAL A 26 8.22 3.12 6.28
CA VAL A 26 9.62 3.46 5.97
C VAL A 26 9.95 3.45 4.47
N ASN A 27 9.15 2.80 3.63
CA ASN A 27 9.41 2.66 2.20
C ASN A 27 8.85 3.84 1.39
N GLY A 28 7.74 4.45 1.85
CA GLY A 28 7.09 5.54 1.14
C GLY A 28 5.69 5.85 1.66
N ALA A 29 4.94 6.65 0.89
CA ALA A 29 3.60 7.12 1.25
C ALA A 29 2.62 7.12 0.06
N ILE A 30 1.34 6.96 0.36
CA ILE A 30 0.21 6.92 -0.57
C ILE A 30 -0.85 7.89 -0.08
N ALA A 31 -1.42 8.67 -0.99
CA ALA A 31 -2.61 9.48 -0.73
C ALA A 31 -3.81 8.85 -1.46
N ALA A 32 -4.86 8.53 -0.71
CA ALA A 32 -6.06 7.87 -1.24
C ALA A 32 -7.31 8.29 -0.46
N ARG A 33 -8.48 7.87 -0.92
CA ARG A 33 -9.74 8.02 -0.15
C ARG A 33 -10.09 6.73 0.59
N ALA A 34 -10.71 6.86 1.76
CA ALA A 34 -11.20 5.73 2.52
C ALA A 34 -12.48 5.15 1.89
N VAL A 35 -12.61 3.82 1.94
CA VAL A 35 -13.89 3.12 1.82
C VAL A 35 -14.12 2.38 3.12
N VAL A 36 -15.07 2.84 3.91
CA VAL A 36 -15.36 2.28 5.23
C VAL A 36 -16.41 1.20 5.08
N SER A 37 -16.13 -0.02 5.55
CA SER A 37 -17.05 -1.14 5.35
C SER A 37 -16.94 -2.22 6.43
N GLN A 38 -18.09 -2.63 6.97
CA GLN A 38 -18.24 -3.77 7.90
C GLN A 38 -17.57 -5.07 7.43
N ARG A 39 -17.46 -5.31 6.12
CA ARG A 39 -16.91 -6.56 5.57
C ARG A 39 -15.39 -6.69 5.75
N VAL A 40 -14.71 -5.58 6.05
CA VAL A 40 -13.27 -5.56 6.29
C VAL A 40 -13.08 -5.85 7.78
N PRO A 41 -12.37 -6.94 8.15
CA PRO A 41 -12.11 -7.23 9.55
C PRO A 41 -11.13 -6.20 10.14
N GLU A 42 -11.22 -5.99 11.44
CA GLU A 42 -10.36 -5.07 12.20
C GLU A 42 -8.88 -5.45 12.08
N GLY A 43 -8.02 -4.44 12.01
CA GLY A 43 -6.56 -4.60 11.95
C GLY A 43 -5.99 -4.87 10.56
N MET A 44 -6.82 -4.96 9.51
CA MET A 44 -6.35 -5.01 8.13
C MET A 44 -6.91 -3.87 7.28
N SER A 45 -6.14 -3.47 6.26
CA SER A 45 -6.59 -2.57 5.21
C SER A 45 -6.41 -3.24 3.84
N MET A 46 -7.27 -2.87 2.88
CA MET A 46 -7.19 -3.42 1.52
C MET A 46 -7.16 -2.29 0.49
N MET A 47 -6.00 -2.11 -0.14
CA MET A 47 -5.91 -1.38 -1.40
C MET A 47 -5.98 -2.40 -2.54
N TYR A 48 -7.07 -2.42 -3.29
CA TYR A 48 -7.16 -3.27 -4.48
C TYR A 48 -6.03 -2.93 -5.45
N HIS A 49 -5.39 -3.98 -5.97
CA HIS A 49 -4.11 -3.90 -6.66
C HIS A 49 -4.16 -2.99 -7.89
N ALA A 50 -3.06 -2.25 -8.08
CA ALA A 50 -2.80 -1.45 -9.28
C ALA A 50 -3.81 -0.32 -9.57
N GLN A 51 -4.11 0.49 -8.56
CA GLN A 51 -4.65 1.84 -8.80
C GLN A 51 -3.47 2.80 -9.10
N GLU A 52 -3.41 3.29 -10.33
CA GLU A 52 -2.28 4.08 -10.83
C GLU A 52 -2.19 5.50 -10.25
N ARG A 53 -1.05 6.15 -10.48
CA ARG A 53 -0.71 7.49 -9.96
C ARG A 53 -1.21 8.66 -10.81
N ILE A 54 -1.98 8.39 -11.86
CA ILE A 54 -2.31 9.39 -12.89
C ILE A 54 -3.67 10.08 -12.70
N VAL A 55 -4.58 9.51 -11.91
CA VAL A 55 -5.95 10.04 -11.74
C VAL A 55 -6.27 10.26 -10.28
N ASN A 56 -6.69 11.49 -9.95
CA ASN A 56 -7.26 11.86 -8.64
C ASN A 56 -6.30 11.56 -7.46
N VAL A 57 -5.03 11.94 -7.58
CA VAL A 57 -4.01 11.72 -6.55
C VAL A 57 -3.48 13.08 -6.05
N PRO A 58 -3.76 13.50 -4.82
CA PRO A 58 -3.18 14.72 -4.26
C PRO A 58 -1.71 14.49 -3.84
N GLY A 59 -1.06 15.53 -3.34
CA GLY A 59 0.23 15.43 -2.64
C GLY A 59 0.10 14.61 -1.35
N ALA A 60 1.15 13.84 -1.03
CA ALA A 60 1.30 13.17 0.25
C ALA A 60 1.96 14.11 1.25
N GLU A 61 1.34 14.31 2.41
CA GLU A 61 1.84 15.20 3.47
C GLU A 61 3.19 14.74 4.03
N THR A 62 3.45 13.43 4.04
CA THR A 62 4.69 12.84 4.58
C THR A 62 5.89 13.05 3.66
N THR A 63 5.69 12.97 2.34
CA THR A 63 6.81 13.05 1.37
C THR A 63 6.92 14.42 0.69
N GLY A 64 5.92 15.29 0.81
CA GLY A 64 5.87 16.58 0.12
C GLY A 64 5.83 16.46 -1.41
N THR A 65 5.53 15.27 -1.94
CA THR A 65 5.45 14.99 -3.38
C THR A 65 4.09 14.38 -3.70
N ARG A 66 3.75 14.26 -4.99
CA ARG A 66 2.54 13.57 -5.44
C ARG A 66 2.41 12.21 -4.75
N GLY A 67 1.24 11.90 -4.18
CA GLY A 67 0.98 10.62 -3.50
C GLY A 67 1.40 9.41 -4.33
N GLY A 68 1.90 8.38 -3.65
CA GLY A 68 2.39 7.15 -4.28
C GLY A 68 1.28 6.20 -4.73
N ILE A 69 1.67 4.96 -5.01
CA ILE A 69 0.80 3.84 -5.35
C ILE A 69 0.92 2.74 -4.31
N HIS A 70 0.08 1.70 -4.36
CA HIS A 70 0.15 0.58 -3.40
C HIS A 70 1.56 -0.02 -3.21
N ASN A 71 2.40 -0.07 -4.25
CA ASN A 71 3.78 -0.57 -4.12
C ASN A 71 4.78 0.44 -3.51
N SER A 72 4.39 1.71 -3.34
CA SER A 72 5.22 2.73 -2.68
C SER A 72 5.47 2.43 -1.20
N VAL A 73 4.63 1.62 -0.56
CA VAL A 73 4.82 1.17 0.82
C VAL A 73 5.43 -0.25 0.90
N THR A 74 5.71 -0.89 -0.23
CA THR A 74 6.27 -2.26 -0.25
C THR A 74 7.75 -2.26 -0.54
N ARG A 75 8.45 -3.31 -0.11
CA ARG A 75 9.86 -3.56 -0.47
C ARG A 75 10.08 -5.02 -0.80
N ALA A 76 10.94 -5.29 -1.79
CA ALA A 76 11.36 -6.66 -2.10
C ALA A 76 12.17 -7.25 -0.92
N VAL A 77 11.69 -8.36 -0.37
CA VAL A 77 12.40 -9.14 0.65
C VAL A 77 12.53 -10.57 0.13
N MET A 78 13.77 -11.03 0.00
CA MET A 78 14.06 -12.33 -0.60
C MET A 78 14.11 -13.43 0.47
N LYS A 79 13.60 -14.62 0.13
CA LYS A 79 13.65 -15.81 0.99
C LYS A 79 14.76 -16.75 0.49
N PRO A 80 15.78 -17.09 1.31
CA PRO A 80 16.90 -17.95 0.88
C PRO A 80 16.48 -19.33 0.36
N THR A 81 15.38 -19.89 0.87
CA THR A 81 14.83 -21.16 0.37
C THR A 81 14.38 -21.11 -1.09
N HIS A 82 14.24 -19.93 -1.70
CA HIS A 82 13.91 -19.74 -3.12
C HIS A 82 15.16 -19.47 -3.99
N MET A 83 16.37 -19.57 -3.41
CA MET A 83 17.64 -19.40 -4.12
C MET A 83 18.40 -20.72 -4.29
N ILE A 84 17.83 -21.84 -3.86
CA ILE A 84 18.45 -23.15 -4.01
C ILE A 84 18.63 -23.46 -5.50
N GLY A 85 19.79 -24.02 -5.85
CA GLY A 85 20.11 -24.38 -7.23
C GLY A 85 20.94 -25.65 -7.29
N GLY A 86 20.99 -26.27 -8.47
CA GLY A 86 21.79 -27.47 -8.71
C GLY A 86 21.30 -28.73 -7.98
N TYR A 87 20.06 -28.75 -7.51
CA TYR A 87 19.53 -29.87 -6.71
C TYR A 87 18.25 -30.47 -7.32
N ALA A 88 18.41 -31.16 -8.46
CA ALA A 88 17.32 -31.83 -9.19
C ALA A 88 16.10 -30.90 -9.42
N GLN A 89 14.99 -31.11 -8.71
CA GLN A 89 13.79 -30.27 -8.78
C GLN A 89 14.00 -28.83 -8.29
N GLN A 90 15.04 -28.58 -7.49
CA GLN A 90 15.48 -27.25 -7.06
C GLN A 90 16.66 -26.81 -7.93
N ALA A 91 16.40 -26.66 -9.22
CA ALA A 91 17.32 -26.11 -10.20
C ALA A 91 16.67 -24.89 -10.87
N TYR A 92 17.50 -23.93 -11.27
CA TYR A 92 17.03 -22.74 -11.95
C TYR A 92 16.47 -23.08 -13.34
N GLY A 93 15.40 -22.39 -13.71
CA GLY A 93 14.84 -22.37 -15.05
C GLY A 93 14.05 -21.07 -15.21
N PHE A 94 14.02 -20.52 -16.43
CA PHE A 94 13.33 -19.26 -16.67
C PHE A 94 11.83 -19.38 -16.31
N ASN A 95 11.38 -18.58 -15.34
CA ASN A 95 10.05 -18.64 -14.72
C ASN A 95 9.69 -19.97 -14.00
N TYR A 96 10.65 -20.88 -13.81
CA TYR A 96 10.44 -22.14 -13.08
C TYR A 96 10.81 -22.02 -11.59
N TYR A 97 11.96 -21.41 -11.28
CA TYR A 97 12.47 -21.30 -9.91
C TYR A 97 13.19 -19.98 -9.67
N GLY A 98 12.98 -19.37 -8.49
CA GLY A 98 13.61 -18.12 -8.09
C GLY A 98 12.87 -17.40 -6.97
N THR A 99 13.45 -16.30 -6.49
CA THR A 99 12.84 -15.44 -5.47
C THR A 99 11.52 -14.83 -5.96
N VAL A 100 10.57 -14.65 -5.04
CA VAL A 100 9.22 -14.15 -5.35
C VAL A 100 8.98 -12.77 -4.74
N GLY A 101 8.14 -11.95 -5.37
CA GLY A 101 7.73 -10.65 -4.85
C GLY A 101 6.58 -10.74 -3.85
N CYS A 102 6.78 -11.40 -2.71
CA CYS A 102 5.79 -11.46 -1.64
C CYS A 102 5.56 -10.07 -1.02
N ASN A 103 4.31 -9.74 -0.68
CA ASN A 103 3.92 -8.38 -0.28
C ASN A 103 2.77 -8.29 0.74
N ARG A 104 2.27 -9.41 1.28
CA ARG A 104 1.08 -9.40 2.15
C ARG A 104 1.41 -9.24 3.63
N ASP A 105 2.66 -9.47 4.00
CA ASP A 105 3.20 -9.29 5.35
C ASP A 105 3.45 -7.81 5.68
N GLU A 106 3.26 -6.90 4.73
CA GLU A 106 3.55 -5.47 4.89
C GLU A 106 2.57 -4.81 5.87
N PHE A 107 3.12 -3.98 6.77
CA PHE A 107 2.34 -3.15 7.68
C PHE A 107 2.54 -1.68 7.34
N VAL A 108 1.48 -0.90 7.57
CA VAL A 108 1.43 0.52 7.25
C VAL A 108 0.75 1.29 8.37
N ILE A 109 1.13 2.55 8.51
CA ILE A 109 0.41 3.51 9.32
C ILE A 109 -0.66 4.14 8.43
N VAL A 110 -1.90 4.21 8.94
CA VAL A 110 -3.02 4.87 8.27
C VAL A 110 -3.44 6.07 9.10
N ARG A 111 -3.59 7.24 8.46
CA ARG A 111 -4.10 8.46 9.11
C ARG A 111 -5.02 9.25 8.19
N LYS A 112 -5.91 10.03 8.77
CA LYS A 112 -6.66 11.07 8.05
C LYS A 112 -5.70 12.19 7.62
N MET A 113 -5.81 12.66 6.39
CA MET A 113 -5.03 13.80 5.89
C MET A 113 -5.57 15.10 6.48
N SER A 114 -4.67 16.02 6.83
CA SER A 114 -5.05 17.35 7.33
C SER A 114 -5.22 18.34 6.18
N ASN A 115 -4.24 18.37 5.26
CA ASN A 115 -4.24 19.24 4.10
C ASN A 115 -4.24 18.42 2.80
N VAL A 116 -5.13 18.79 1.88
CA VAL A 116 -5.20 18.20 0.55
C VAL A 116 -4.65 19.21 -0.46
N ASP A 117 -3.33 19.22 -0.60
CA ASP A 117 -2.64 20.02 -1.61
C ASP A 117 -2.51 19.22 -2.91
N TRP A 118 -2.92 19.82 -4.02
CA TRP A 118 -2.83 19.20 -5.34
C TRP A 118 -1.49 19.42 -6.01
N LEU A 119 -0.60 20.29 -5.52
CA LEU A 119 0.73 20.54 -6.09
C LEU A 119 0.71 20.87 -7.60
N ASP A 120 -0.41 21.38 -8.11
CA ASP A 120 -0.61 21.67 -9.54
C ASP A 120 -0.22 23.12 -9.89
N THR A 121 -0.14 23.98 -8.88
CA THR A 121 0.25 25.38 -9.00
C THR A 121 1.62 25.59 -8.35
N LYS A 122 2.54 26.16 -9.12
CA LYS A 122 3.84 26.63 -8.63
C LYS A 122 3.69 27.93 -7.84
#